data_AF-A0A1U9V1M8-F1
#
_entry.id   AF-A0A1U9V1M8-F1
#
_cell.length_a   1.000
_cell.length_b   1.000
_cell.length_c   1.000
_cell.angle_alpha   90.00
_cell.angle_beta   90.00
_cell.angle_gamma   90.00
#
_symmetry.space_group_name_H-M   'P 1'
#
loop_
_entity.id
_entity.type
_entity.pdbx_description
1 polymer ?
#
loop_
_entity_poly.entity_id
_entity_poly.type
_entity_poly.pdbx_seq_one_letter_code
_entity_poly.pdbx_strand_id
1 'polypeptide(L)'
;MAAGYRPVYAADWLHGLAPDIGVQGSPGDLAVVDDPAVPGRKAVLAAIRRSADFSHVANGTPRAELLLPAPVKFLAGHDYLIRWSTYLAPVHWALRYVPDASGAQAVTELYKDGANVFRALGVPNAYAADAGGYLKLGLYKAGWQKESSDVAAIRIYFGPVSVAQRGGAPASLP
;
A
#
# COMPACT_ATOMS: atom_id res chain seq x y z
N MET A 1 -5.25 16.87 -9.12
CA MET A 1 -3.87 16.50 -8.69
C MET A 1 -3.31 17.62 -7.81
N ALA A 2 -2.47 17.29 -6.82
CA ALA A 2 -1.76 18.33 -6.06
C ALA A 2 -0.70 18.99 -6.97
N ALA A 3 -0.55 20.30 -6.90
CA ALA A 3 0.44 21.02 -7.71
C ALA A 3 1.84 20.41 -7.55
N GLY A 4 2.55 20.20 -8.66
CA GLY A 4 3.91 19.67 -8.68
C GLY A 4 4.06 18.14 -8.73
N TYR A 5 2.99 17.35 -8.56
CA TYR A 5 3.05 15.89 -8.68
C TYR A 5 2.70 15.39 -10.09
N ARG A 6 3.49 14.47 -10.61
CA ARG A 6 3.27 13.76 -11.89
C ARG A 6 2.91 12.30 -11.59
N PRO A 7 1.86 11.73 -12.22
CA PRO A 7 1.51 10.32 -12.04
C PRO A 7 2.65 9.41 -12.48
N VAL A 8 2.94 8.37 -11.69
CA VAL A 8 3.87 7.29 -12.05
C VAL A 8 3.16 5.94 -12.13
N TYR A 9 2.05 5.77 -11.39
CA TYR A 9 1.21 4.59 -11.44
C TYR A 9 -0.24 4.92 -11.06
N ALA A 10 -1.19 4.24 -11.69
CA ALA A 10 -2.58 4.25 -11.28
C ALA A 10 -3.26 2.93 -11.64
N ALA A 11 -4.16 2.46 -10.78
CA ALA A 11 -5.04 1.33 -11.05
C ALA A 11 -6.43 1.61 -10.48
N ASP A 12 -7.45 1.45 -11.33
CA ASP A 12 -8.86 1.55 -10.96
C ASP A 12 -9.56 0.18 -10.85
N TRP A 13 -8.81 -0.89 -11.15
CA TRP A 13 -9.23 -2.29 -11.13
C TRP A 13 -10.32 -2.67 -12.13
N LEU A 14 -10.74 -1.77 -13.04
CA LEU A 14 -11.83 -2.03 -13.99
C LEU A 14 -11.53 -3.23 -14.91
N HIS A 15 -10.26 -3.43 -15.24
CA HIS A 15 -9.78 -4.48 -16.13
C HIS A 15 -9.13 -5.66 -15.39
N GLY A 16 -9.35 -5.77 -14.08
CA GLY A 16 -8.73 -6.80 -13.25
C GLY A 16 -7.36 -6.40 -12.70
N LEU A 17 -6.58 -7.39 -12.28
CA LEU A 17 -5.19 -7.21 -11.88
C LEU A 17 -4.29 -7.26 -13.13
N ALA A 18 -3.42 -6.27 -13.27
CA ALA A 18 -2.42 -6.28 -14.34
C ALA A 18 -1.43 -7.45 -14.15
N PRO A 19 -0.89 -8.03 -15.24
CA PRO A 19 -0.05 -9.23 -15.17
C PRO A 19 1.32 -9.01 -14.49
N ASP A 20 1.73 -7.76 -14.34
CA ASP A 20 2.97 -7.34 -13.66
C ASP A 20 2.78 -7.13 -12.14
N ILE A 21 1.56 -7.28 -11.63
CA ILE A 21 1.25 -7.25 -10.19
C ILE A 21 1.44 -8.66 -9.62
N GLY A 22 2.37 -8.78 -8.66
CA GLY A 22 2.55 -9.99 -7.89
C GLY A 22 1.44 -10.19 -6.87
N VAL A 23 1.13 -11.44 -6.55
CA VAL A 23 0.11 -11.82 -5.57
C VAL A 23 0.76 -12.74 -4.53
N GLN A 24 0.57 -12.43 -3.24
CA GLN A 24 0.94 -13.30 -2.13
C GLN A 24 -0.27 -13.59 -1.25
N GLY A 25 -0.79 -14.80 -1.35
CA GLY A 25 -1.93 -15.29 -0.58
C GLY A 25 -2.39 -16.64 -1.11
N SER A 26 -3.38 -17.25 -0.44
CA SER A 26 -3.97 -18.50 -0.91
C SER A 26 -4.96 -18.24 -2.06
N PRO A 27 -5.26 -19.24 -2.90
CA PRO A 27 -6.23 -19.07 -3.99
C PRO A 27 -7.57 -18.53 -3.49
N GLY A 28 -8.03 -17.42 -4.07
CA GLY A 28 -9.28 -16.76 -3.70
C GLY A 28 -9.18 -15.75 -2.54
N ASP A 29 -8.02 -15.60 -1.89
CA ASP A 29 -7.82 -14.58 -0.86
C ASP A 29 -7.77 -13.15 -1.44
N LEU A 30 -7.47 -13.03 -2.74
CA LEU A 30 -7.50 -11.78 -3.49
C LEU A 30 -8.42 -11.92 -4.70
N ALA A 31 -9.35 -10.98 -4.85
CA ALA A 31 -10.26 -10.94 -5.99
C ALA A 31 -10.60 -9.50 -6.36
N VAL A 32 -10.72 -9.22 -7.65
CA VAL A 32 -11.33 -7.97 -8.13
C VAL A 32 -12.85 -8.15 -8.13
N VAL A 33 -13.54 -7.27 -7.43
CA VAL A 33 -15.00 -7.32 -7.19
C VAL A 33 -15.60 -5.95 -7.44
N ASP A 34 -16.93 -5.86 -7.46
CA ASP A 34 -17.62 -4.57 -7.45
C ASP A 34 -17.29 -3.81 -6.15
N ASP A 35 -17.02 -2.51 -6.28
CA ASP A 35 -16.80 -1.62 -5.15
C ASP A 35 -18.11 -1.55 -4.32
N PRO A 36 -18.11 -1.98 -3.05
CA PRO A 36 -19.33 -2.06 -2.26
C PRO A 36 -19.87 -0.68 -1.86
N ALA A 37 -19.08 0.38 -1.99
CA ALA A 37 -19.45 1.74 -1.60
C ALA A 37 -19.80 2.64 -2.79
N VAL A 38 -19.28 2.35 -3.99
CA VAL A 38 -19.46 3.21 -5.16
C VAL A 38 -19.86 2.38 -6.39
N PRO A 39 -21.14 2.49 -6.85
CA PRO A 39 -21.61 1.78 -8.04
C PRO A 39 -20.76 2.06 -9.28
N GLY A 40 -20.53 1.01 -10.07
CA GLY A 40 -19.75 1.09 -11.32
C GLY A 40 -18.23 1.14 -11.16
N ARG A 41 -17.71 1.11 -9.92
CA ARG A 41 -16.27 0.97 -9.65
C ARG A 41 -15.92 -0.46 -9.25
N LYS A 42 -14.63 -0.79 -9.40
CA LYS A 42 -14.06 -2.04 -8.92
C LYS A 42 -13.16 -1.79 -7.71
N ALA A 43 -13.04 -2.82 -6.88
CA ALA A 43 -12.15 -2.87 -5.74
C ALA A 43 -11.45 -4.23 -5.69
N VAL A 44 -10.30 -4.29 -5.02
CA VAL A 44 -9.65 -5.55 -4.67
C VAL A 44 -10.12 -5.96 -3.29
N LEU A 45 -10.85 -7.06 -3.19
CA LEU A 45 -11.13 -7.73 -1.93
C LEU A 45 -9.90 -8.53 -1.52
N ALA A 46 -9.32 -8.20 -0.36
CA ALA A 46 -8.41 -9.07 0.37
C ALA A 46 -9.17 -9.74 1.51
N ALA A 47 -9.13 -11.07 1.56
CA ALA A 47 -9.79 -11.87 2.58
C ALA A 47 -8.86 -12.97 3.06
N ILE A 48 -8.66 -13.09 4.37
CA ILE A 48 -7.91 -14.20 4.98
C ILE A 48 -8.73 -14.85 6.09
N ARG A 49 -8.59 -16.16 6.25
CA ARG A 49 -9.15 -16.94 7.36
C ARG A 49 -8.01 -17.50 8.20
N ARG A 50 -8.17 -17.48 9.52
CA ARG A 50 -7.18 -18.02 10.45
C ARG A 50 -6.94 -19.52 10.24
N SER A 51 -7.98 -20.25 9.84
CA SER A 51 -7.94 -21.69 9.58
C SER A 51 -7.45 -22.07 8.17
N ALA A 52 -7.11 -21.10 7.32
CA ALA A 52 -6.60 -21.40 5.98
C ALA A 52 -5.18 -21.98 6.06
N ASP A 53 -4.82 -22.76 5.04
CA ASP A 53 -3.45 -23.23 4.88
C ASP A 53 -2.60 -22.15 4.21
N PHE A 54 -1.57 -21.71 4.92
CA PHE A 54 -0.59 -20.72 4.45
C PHE A 54 0.78 -21.33 4.19
N SER A 55 0.95 -22.66 4.29
CA SER A 55 2.25 -23.34 4.12
C SER A 55 2.95 -23.04 2.79
N HIS A 56 2.17 -22.71 1.75
CA HIS A 56 2.64 -22.32 0.42
C HIS A 56 2.85 -20.81 0.24
N VAL A 57 2.44 -20.00 1.21
CA VAL A 57 2.58 -18.54 1.22
C VAL A 57 3.89 -18.16 1.90
N ALA A 58 4.46 -17.01 1.54
CA ALA A 58 5.77 -16.56 2.05
C ALA A 58 5.92 -16.74 3.57
N ASN A 59 6.87 -17.59 3.96
CA ASN A 59 7.18 -17.98 5.34
C ASN A 59 6.00 -18.55 6.14
N GLY A 60 5.02 -19.18 5.47
CA GLY A 60 3.85 -19.75 6.14
C GLY A 60 2.88 -18.71 6.71
N THR A 61 3.11 -17.40 6.49
CA THR A 61 2.46 -16.34 7.26
C THR A 61 1.10 -15.95 6.66
N PRO A 62 0.03 -15.83 7.47
CA PRO A 62 -1.27 -15.36 7.01
C PRO A 62 -1.20 -13.99 6.33
N ARG A 63 -1.45 -13.96 5.02
CA ARG A 63 -1.43 -12.73 4.22
C ARG A 63 -2.22 -12.87 2.92
N ALA A 64 -2.66 -11.73 2.41
CA ALA A 64 -3.29 -11.55 1.11
C ALA A 64 -2.85 -10.18 0.57
N GLU A 65 -1.73 -10.14 -0.15
CA GLU A 65 -1.03 -8.92 -0.56
C GLU A 65 -0.85 -8.84 -2.08
N LEU A 66 -1.09 -7.64 -2.62
CA LEU A 66 -0.59 -7.23 -3.94
C LEU A 66 0.83 -6.71 -3.80
N LEU A 67 1.69 -7.05 -4.75
CA LEU A 67 3.07 -6.60 -4.85
C LEU A 67 3.22 -5.82 -6.14
N LEU A 68 3.70 -4.59 -6.05
CA LEU A 68 3.85 -3.69 -7.19
C LEU A 68 5.33 -3.37 -7.49
N PRO A 69 6.23 -4.37 -7.65
CA PRO A 69 7.67 -4.14 -7.73
C PRO A 69 8.15 -3.56 -9.07
N ALA A 70 7.47 -3.88 -10.18
CA ALA A 70 7.76 -3.32 -11.50
C ALA A 70 7.11 -1.95 -11.71
N PRO A 71 5.81 -1.75 -11.42
CA PRO A 71 5.17 -0.46 -11.71
C PRO A 71 5.49 0.63 -10.68
N VAL A 72 6.00 0.29 -9.50
CA VAL A 72 6.28 1.27 -8.43
C VAL A 72 7.63 1.02 -7.78
N LYS A 73 8.55 1.97 -7.96
CA LYS A 73 9.84 2.03 -7.26
C LYS A 73 9.96 3.34 -6.48
N PHE A 74 10.31 3.23 -5.21
CA PHE A 74 10.57 4.36 -4.32
C PHE A 74 12.08 4.53 -4.16
N LEU A 75 12.64 5.42 -4.97
CA LEU A 75 14.05 5.79 -4.92
C LEU A 75 14.31 6.84 -3.83
N ALA A 76 15.46 6.72 -3.17
CA ALA A 76 15.86 7.65 -2.10
C ALA A 76 15.91 9.11 -2.57
N GLY A 77 15.50 10.05 -1.72
CA GLY A 77 15.51 11.49 -1.98
C GLY A 77 14.38 12.00 -2.88
N HIS A 78 13.52 11.12 -3.41
CA HIS A 78 12.35 11.51 -4.21
C HIS A 78 11.08 11.62 -3.36
N ASP A 79 10.23 12.61 -3.65
CA ASP A 79 8.97 12.84 -2.93
C ASP A 79 7.81 12.18 -3.67
N TYR A 80 7.22 11.16 -3.05
CA TYR A 80 6.08 10.42 -3.55
C TYR A 80 4.81 10.74 -2.78
N LEU A 81 3.70 10.74 -3.51
CA LEU A 81 2.34 10.79 -2.97
C LEU A 81 1.58 9.54 -3.42
N ILE A 82 1.28 8.69 -2.46
CA ILE A 82 0.56 7.44 -2.64
C ILE A 82 -0.85 7.64 -2.10
N ARG A 83 -1.87 7.27 -2.87
CA ARG A 83 -3.28 7.39 -2.47
C ARG A 83 -4.00 6.09 -2.72
N TRP A 84 -4.88 5.73 -1.81
CA TRP A 84 -5.76 4.58 -1.94
C TRP A 84 -7.04 4.80 -1.13
N SER A 85 -7.99 3.89 -1.26
CA SER A 85 -9.17 3.86 -0.38
C SER A 85 -9.35 2.47 0.20
N THR A 86 -9.86 2.40 1.42
CA THR A 86 -10.27 1.14 2.05
C THR A 86 -11.76 1.21 2.37
N TYR A 87 -12.49 0.12 2.15
CA TYR A 87 -13.92 0.09 2.43
C TYR A 87 -14.26 -0.96 3.49
N LEU A 88 -14.45 -0.45 4.71
CA LEU A 88 -15.31 -1.04 5.74
C LEU A 88 -16.38 0.01 6.10
N ALA A 89 -15.91 1.26 6.21
CA ALA A 89 -16.55 2.49 5.76
C ALA A 89 -15.60 3.15 4.72
N PRO A 90 -16.06 3.96 3.75
CA PRO A 90 -15.17 4.59 2.79
C PRO A 90 -14.19 5.53 3.50
N VAL A 91 -12.91 5.16 3.48
CA VAL A 91 -11.82 5.99 4.01
C VAL A 91 -10.83 6.25 2.89
N HIS A 92 -10.48 7.52 2.69
CA HIS A 92 -9.48 7.95 1.73
C HIS A 92 -8.14 8.16 2.42
N TRP A 93 -7.15 7.39 2.01
CA TRP A 93 -5.80 7.46 2.54
C TRP A 93 -4.88 8.19 1.58
N ALA A 94 -3.96 8.97 2.13
CA ALA A 94 -2.80 9.47 1.41
C ALA A 94 -1.54 9.32 2.26
N LEU A 95 -0.47 8.84 1.65
CA LEU A 95 0.87 8.78 2.24
C LEU A 95 1.79 9.66 1.40
N ARG A 96 2.38 10.67 2.03
CA ARG A 96 3.55 11.36 1.47
C ARG A 96 4.80 10.70 2.02
N TYR A 97 5.67 10.27 1.11
CA TYR A 97 6.84 9.46 1.43
C TYR A 97 8.07 10.00 0.69
N VAL A 98 9.09 10.41 1.45
CA VAL A 98 10.43 10.70 0.95
C VAL A 98 11.36 9.67 1.60
N PRO A 99 11.83 8.65 0.85
CA PRO A 99 12.72 7.64 1.40
C PRO A 99 14.11 8.23 1.64
N ASP A 100 14.62 8.12 2.85
CA ASP A 100 16.00 8.48 3.18
C ASP A 100 16.48 7.68 4.40
N ALA A 101 17.58 6.95 4.23
CA ALA A 101 18.16 6.11 5.27
C ALA A 101 18.95 6.88 6.33
N SER A 102 19.41 8.10 6.00
CA SER A 102 20.06 8.98 6.97
C SER A 102 19.04 9.68 7.87
N GLY A 103 17.80 9.80 7.38
CA GLY A 103 16.74 10.58 8.01
C GLY A 103 16.76 12.06 7.66
N ALA A 104 17.87 12.63 7.20
CA ALA A 104 18.06 14.08 7.02
C ALA A 104 16.97 14.77 6.18
N GLN A 105 16.47 14.08 5.14
CA GLN A 105 15.41 14.54 4.24
C GLN A 105 14.17 13.62 4.29
N ALA A 106 14.15 12.66 5.22
CA ALA A 106 13.08 11.67 5.31
C ALA A 106 11.75 12.32 5.71
N VAL A 107 10.69 11.94 4.99
CA VAL A 107 9.31 12.35 5.27
C VAL A 107 8.41 11.13 5.25
N THR A 108 7.61 10.97 6.30
CA THR A 108 6.50 10.02 6.36
C THR A 108 5.29 10.75 6.93
N GLU A 109 4.33 11.11 6.09
CA GLU A 109 3.08 11.76 6.50
C GLU A 109 1.88 10.93 6.03
N LEU A 110 1.04 10.47 6.96
CA LEU A 110 -0.18 9.72 6.66
C LEU A 110 -1.39 10.61 6.90
N TYR A 111 -2.30 10.61 5.94
CA TYR A 111 -3.55 11.34 5.98
C TYR A 111 -4.73 10.38 5.87
N LYS A 112 -5.73 10.61 6.71
CA LYS A 112 -7.04 9.95 6.69
C LYS A 112 -8.10 10.99 6.39
N ASP A 113 -8.80 10.84 5.27
CA ASP A 113 -9.87 11.75 4.84
C ASP A 113 -9.42 13.22 4.80
N GLY A 114 -8.17 13.44 4.39
CA GLY A 114 -7.53 14.77 4.31
C GLY A 114 -6.92 15.27 5.62
N ALA A 115 -7.26 14.67 6.77
CA ALA A 115 -6.64 15.01 8.06
C ALA A 115 -5.31 14.27 8.23
N ASN A 116 -4.24 14.97 8.63
CA ASN A 116 -2.97 14.32 8.98
C ASN A 116 -3.17 13.53 10.29
N VAL A 117 -2.90 12.22 10.26
CA VAL A 117 -3.03 11.32 11.42
C VAL A 117 -1.69 10.76 11.89
N PHE A 118 -0.64 10.95 11.10
CA PHE A 118 0.73 10.61 11.48
C PHE A 118 1.71 11.49 10.71
N ARG A 119 2.79 11.89 11.39
CA ARG A 119 3.88 12.67 10.82
C ARG A 119 5.20 12.32 11.49
N ALA A 120 6.18 11.97 10.67
CA ALA A 120 7.58 11.86 11.05
C ALA A 120 8.43 12.57 9.98
N LEU A 121 9.27 13.51 10.44
CA LEU A 121 10.23 14.25 9.63
C LEU A 121 11.62 14.06 10.23
N GLY A 122 12.65 13.94 9.40
CA GLY A 122 14.01 13.81 9.94
C GLY A 122 14.33 12.43 10.50
N VAL A 123 13.43 11.44 10.33
CA VAL A 123 13.56 10.09 10.91
C VAL A 123 13.82 9.09 9.80
N PRO A 124 14.91 8.29 9.87
CA PRO A 124 15.20 7.26 8.88
C PRO A 124 13.99 6.38 8.57
N ASN A 125 13.64 6.28 7.28
CA ASN A 125 12.44 5.56 6.82
C ASN A 125 12.72 4.67 5.59
N ALA A 126 13.99 4.43 5.29
CA ALA A 126 14.48 3.56 4.23
C ALA A 126 15.78 2.87 4.69
N TYR A 127 16.20 1.81 4.00
CA TYR A 127 17.48 1.15 4.27
C TYR A 127 18.60 1.76 3.41
N ALA A 128 19.82 1.88 3.96
CA ALA A 128 20.94 2.60 3.34
C ALA A 128 21.40 2.03 1.99
N ALA A 129 21.16 0.74 1.74
CA ALA A 129 21.54 0.04 0.51
C ALA A 129 20.33 -0.44 -0.32
N ASP A 130 19.13 0.07 -0.04
CA ASP A 130 17.94 -0.33 -0.79
C ASP A 130 17.99 0.27 -2.21
N ALA A 131 17.96 -0.59 -3.22
CA ALA A 131 17.95 -0.22 -4.63
C ALA A 131 16.58 0.32 -5.11
N GLY A 132 15.61 0.41 -4.20
CA GLY A 132 14.31 1.00 -4.43
C GLY A 132 13.22 0.13 -3.85
N GLY A 133 12.61 0.64 -2.78
CA GLY A 133 11.44 0.02 -2.17
C GLY A 133 10.28 -0.06 -3.17
N TYR A 134 9.33 -0.94 -2.91
CA TYR A 134 8.13 -1.08 -3.73
C TYR A 134 6.89 -1.12 -2.87
N LEU A 135 5.74 -0.83 -3.48
CA LEU A 135 4.47 -0.84 -2.77
C LEU A 135 3.99 -2.29 -2.61
N LYS A 136 3.63 -2.64 -1.37
CA LYS A 136 2.75 -3.76 -1.06
C LYS A 136 1.45 -3.23 -0.49
N LEU A 137 0.33 -3.82 -0.88
CA LEU A 137 -0.99 -3.44 -0.39
C LEU A 137 -1.81 -4.70 -0.12
N GLY A 138 -2.35 -4.84 1.08
CA GLY A 138 -3.16 -6.01 1.42
C GLY A 138 -3.28 -6.26 2.91
N LEU A 139 -3.62 -7.51 3.25
CA LEU A 139 -3.71 -8.00 4.62
C LEU A 139 -2.46 -8.77 4.99
N TYR A 140 -1.91 -8.48 6.17
CA TYR A 140 -0.82 -9.22 6.78
C TYR A 140 -1.12 -9.42 8.27
N LYS A 141 -1.27 -10.68 8.72
CA LYS A 141 -1.68 -11.01 10.10
C LYS A 141 -0.79 -12.08 10.72
N ALA A 142 0.52 -11.84 10.77
CA ALA A 142 1.48 -12.73 11.41
C ALA A 142 1.16 -13.05 12.88
N GLY A 143 0.53 -12.13 13.61
CA GLY A 143 0.14 -12.35 15.01
C GLY A 143 -0.74 -13.58 15.23
N TRP A 144 -1.52 -14.03 14.24
CA TRP A 144 -2.31 -15.27 14.37
C TRP A 144 -1.48 -16.55 14.57
N GLN A 145 -0.20 -16.52 14.24
CA GLN A 145 0.74 -17.63 14.48
C GLN A 145 1.35 -17.60 15.88
N LYS A 146 1.28 -16.46 16.58
CA LYS A 146 1.98 -16.24 17.85
C LYS A 146 1.03 -16.05 19.03
N GLU A 147 -0.16 -15.52 18.74
CA GLU A 147 -1.11 -15.04 19.75
C GLU A 147 -2.48 -15.69 19.52
N SER A 148 -3.18 -15.95 20.62
CA SER A 148 -4.59 -16.29 20.58
C SER A 148 -5.40 -15.11 20.06
N SER A 149 -6.38 -15.37 19.21
CA SER A 149 -7.28 -14.36 18.68
C SER A 149 -8.65 -14.98 18.43
N ASP A 150 -9.70 -14.28 18.83
CA ASP A 150 -11.10 -14.58 18.55
C ASP A 150 -11.53 -14.17 17.13
N VAL A 151 -10.72 -13.34 16.45
CA VAL A 151 -10.93 -12.97 15.04
C VAL A 151 -10.57 -14.14 14.14
N ALA A 152 -11.59 -14.82 13.60
CA ALA A 152 -11.44 -15.97 12.71
C ALA A 152 -11.17 -15.60 11.24
N ALA A 153 -11.57 -14.40 10.81
CA ALA A 153 -11.41 -13.94 9.44
C ALA A 153 -11.29 -12.42 9.37
N ILE A 154 -10.58 -11.91 8.37
CA ILE A 154 -10.45 -10.48 8.08
C ILE A 154 -10.76 -10.26 6.60
N ARG A 155 -11.55 -9.24 6.30
CA ARG A 155 -11.87 -8.81 4.93
C ARG A 155 -11.68 -7.31 4.82
N ILE A 156 -10.96 -6.85 3.80
CA ILE A 156 -10.80 -5.44 3.47
C ILE A 156 -10.94 -5.28 1.96
N TYR A 157 -11.67 -4.26 1.53
CA TYR A 157 -11.73 -3.86 0.13
C TYR A 157 -10.78 -2.70 -0.09
N PHE A 158 -9.92 -2.79 -1.09
CA PHE A 158 -9.02 -1.74 -1.53
C PHE A 158 -9.56 -1.13 -2.83
N GLY A 159 -9.93 0.14 -2.77
CA GLY A 159 -10.33 0.91 -3.95
C GLY A 159 -9.14 1.21 -4.85
N PRO A 160 -9.34 2.07 -5.86
CA PRO A 160 -8.29 2.56 -6.74
C PRO A 160 -7.07 3.08 -6.00
N VAL A 161 -5.90 2.78 -6.55
CA VAL A 161 -4.59 3.18 -6.04
C VAL A 161 -3.93 4.08 -7.05
N SER A 162 -3.26 5.13 -6.58
CA SER A 162 -2.40 5.96 -7.42
C SER A 162 -1.11 6.29 -6.70
N VAL A 163 -0.02 6.34 -7.45
CA VAL A 163 1.27 6.86 -7.01
C VAL A 163 1.66 7.99 -7.96
N ALA A 164 2.06 9.12 -7.37
CA ALA A 164 2.61 10.25 -8.10
C ALA A 164 3.92 10.68 -7.46
N GLN A 165 4.81 11.26 -8.26
CA GLN A 165 6.10 11.77 -7.82
C GLN A 165 6.16 13.28 -8.03
N ARG A 166 6.69 14.03 -7.07
CA ARG A 166 6.89 15.47 -7.21
C ARG A 166 8.02 15.73 -8.22
N GLY A 167 7.75 16.58 -9.21
CA GLY A 167 8.77 17.06 -10.15
C GLY A 167 9.57 18.22 -9.55
N GLY A 168 10.90 18.17 -9.72
CA GLY A 168 11.84 19.18 -9.21
C GLY A 168 12.89 18.55 -8.29
N ALA A 169 14.11 19.10 -8.29
CA ALA A 169 15.16 18.72 -7.34
C ALA A 169 14.64 18.85 -5.90
N PRO A 170 15.12 18.02 -4.94
CA PRO A 170 14.73 18.13 -3.54
C PRO A 170 14.91 19.59 -3.11
N ALA A 171 13.89 20.15 -2.45
CA ALA A 171 14.03 21.45 -1.81
C ALA A 171 15.16 21.31 -0.80
N SER A 172 16.30 21.94 -1.08
CA SER A 172 17.35 22.14 -0.10
C SER A 172 16.69 22.81 1.11
N LEU A 173 16.60 22.08 2.21
CA LEU A 173 16.22 22.67 3.49
C LEU A 173 17.28 23.73 3.85
N PRO A 174 16.87 24.90 4.36
CA PRO A 174 17.80 25.93 4.84
C PRO A 174 18.64 25.43 6.03
#